data_AF-A0A317HI63-F1
#
_entry.id   AF-A0A317HI63-F1
#
_cell.length_a   1.000
_cell.length_b   1.000
_cell.length_c   1.000
_cell.angle_alpha   90.00
_cell.angle_beta   90.00
_cell.angle_gamma   90.00
#
_symmetry.space_group_name_H-M   'P 1'
#
loop_
_entity.id
_entity.type
_entity.pdbx_description
1 polymer ?
#
loop_
_entity_poly.entity_id
_entity_poly.type
_entity_poly.pdbx_seq_one_letter_code
_entity_poly.pdbx_strand_id
1 'polypeptide(L)'
;MDEIKIGEKLREERKRRKLTQQQLGDLIKISKDYVSRIEKGERTPSAIVTAAIDDFLSKNISDNSGVIVNGHNAHIDIHQAATVEEENLGYADPVAQSFLKDWLRLTDVDKMRVWTLVREKLAEK
;
A
#
# COMPACT_ATOMS: atom_id res chain seq x y z
N MET A 1 21.60 -2.47 19.98
CA MET A 1 21.16 -1.94 18.68
C MET A 1 20.67 -0.53 18.98
N ASP A 2 21.31 0.52 18.47
CA ASP A 2 20.93 1.90 18.84
C ASP A 2 19.50 2.20 18.34
N GLU A 3 18.63 2.69 19.23
CA GLU A 3 17.20 2.88 18.96
C GLU A 3 16.92 3.86 17.81
N ILE A 4 17.75 4.90 17.68
CA ILE A 4 17.72 5.88 16.59
C ILE A 4 17.85 5.16 15.23
N LYS A 5 18.70 4.13 15.15
CA LYS A 5 18.92 3.36 13.93
C LYS A 5 17.75 2.45 13.56
N ILE A 6 16.91 2.05 14.51
CA ILE A 6 15.75 1.19 14.22
C ILE A 6 14.63 2.00 13.55
N GLY A 7 14.32 3.18 14.08
CA GLY A 7 13.30 4.07 13.50
C GLY A 7 13.62 4.48 12.07
N GLU A 8 14.88 4.84 11.80
CA GLU A 8 15.35 5.19 10.46
C GLU A 8 15.24 4.01 9.49
N LYS A 9 15.75 2.83 9.85
CA LYS A 9 15.65 1.61 9.03
C LYS A 9 14.21 1.22 8.74
N LEU A 10 13.33 1.31 9.73
CA LEU A 10 11.91 1.03 9.56
C LEU A 10 11.28 1.97 8.53
N ARG A 11 11.60 3.27 8.60
CA ARG A 11 11.11 4.28 7.67
C ARG A 11 11.62 4.06 6.25
N GLU A 12 12.90 3.77 6.10
CA GLU A 12 13.53 3.49 4.81
C GLU A 12 12.89 2.26 4.15
N GLU A 13 12.77 1.17 4.91
CA GLU A 13 12.18 -0.05 4.41
C GLU A 13 10.71 0.17 4.04
N ARG A 14 9.92 0.83 4.90
CA ARG A 14 8.52 1.16 4.60
C ARG A 14 8.38 1.94 3.29
N LYS A 15 9.22 2.95 3.07
CA LYS A 15 9.24 3.73 1.83
C LYS A 15 9.66 2.89 0.64
N ARG A 16 10.66 2.02 0.80
CA ARG A 16 11.09 1.05 -0.22
C ARG A 16 9.93 0.12 -0.63
N ARG A 17 9.09 -0.28 0.33
CA ARG A 17 7.85 -1.06 0.10
C ARG A 17 6.65 -0.23 -0.37
N LYS A 18 6.80 1.10 -0.55
CA LYS A 18 5.74 2.05 -0.92
C LYS A 18 4.52 2.02 0.01
N LEU A 19 4.73 1.79 1.30
CA LEU A 19 3.65 1.74 2.30
C LEU A 19 3.46 3.11 2.98
N THR A 20 2.20 3.48 3.27
CA THR A 20 1.91 4.57 4.20
C THR A 20 2.20 4.13 5.64
N GLN A 21 2.37 5.09 6.56
CA GLN A 21 2.52 4.77 7.99
C GLN A 21 1.29 4.05 8.55
N GLN A 22 0.10 4.33 8.02
CA GLN A 22 -1.13 3.62 8.39
C GLN A 22 -1.05 2.15 7.96
N GLN A 23 -0.69 1.89 6.70
CA GLN A 23 -0.55 0.51 6.18
C GLN A 23 0.50 -0.29 6.95
N LEU A 24 1.64 0.32 7.30
CA LEU A 24 2.63 -0.33 8.17
C LEU A 24 2.02 -0.65 9.54
N GLY A 25 1.31 0.31 10.15
CA GLY A 25 0.61 0.13 11.41
C GLY A 25 -0.37 -1.04 11.37
N ASP A 26 -1.15 -1.16 10.29
CA ASP A 26 -2.13 -2.23 10.11
C ASP A 26 -1.47 -3.60 9.96
N LEU A 27 -0.28 -3.66 9.34
CA LEU A 27 0.53 -4.88 9.19
C LEU A 27 1.08 -5.36 10.53
N ILE A 28 1.66 -4.47 11.33
CA ILE A 28 2.30 -4.81 12.61
C ILE A 28 1.37 -4.60 13.83
N LYS A 29 0.09 -4.33 13.58
CA LYS A 29 -0.99 -4.14 14.58
C LYS A 29 -0.73 -3.03 15.60
N ILE A 30 -0.25 -1.88 15.12
CA ILE A 30 -0.09 -0.66 15.92
C ILE A 30 -0.72 0.55 15.24
N SER A 31 -0.95 1.64 15.98
CA SER A 31 -1.50 2.87 15.40
C SER A 31 -0.49 3.61 14.53
N LYS A 32 -0.98 4.32 13.49
CA LYS A 32 -0.18 5.23 12.66
C LYS A 32 0.65 6.22 13.49
N ASP A 33 0.05 6.81 14.53
CA ASP A 33 0.74 7.77 15.39
C ASP A 33 1.92 7.11 16.12
N TYR A 34 1.76 5.86 16.54
CA TYR A 34 2.84 5.14 17.17
C TYR A 34 3.95 4.80 16.18
N VAL A 35 3.61 4.37 14.95
CA VAL A 35 4.57 4.23 13.84
C VAL A 35 5.35 5.53 13.64
N SER A 36 4.65 6.68 13.54
CA SER A 36 5.33 7.96 13.30
C SER A 36 6.29 8.34 14.42
N ARG A 37 5.97 8.04 15.69
CA ARG A 37 6.86 8.33 16.81
C ARG A 37 8.09 7.43 16.83
N ILE A 38 7.92 6.15 16.47
CA ILE A 38 9.04 5.21 16.32
C ILE A 38 9.97 5.66 15.19
N GLU A 39 9.43 6.00 14.02
CA GLU A 39 10.23 6.46 12.86
C GLU A 39 11.02 7.74 13.11
N LYS A 40 10.57 8.58 14.05
CA LYS A 40 11.27 9.81 14.46
C LYS A 40 12.25 9.59 15.62
N GLY A 41 12.32 8.39 16.19
CA GLY A 41 13.08 8.11 17.41
C GLY A 41 12.48 8.73 18.68
N GLU A 42 11.24 9.21 18.64
CA GLU A 42 10.55 9.81 19.79
C GLU A 42 10.02 8.75 20.77
N ARG A 43 9.94 7.49 20.32
CA ARG A 43 9.46 6.36 21.13
C ARG A 43 10.24 5.09 20.85
N THR A 44 10.69 4.47 21.94
CA THR A 44 11.19 3.10 21.95
C THR A 44 10.02 2.12 21.81
N PRO A 45 10.05 1.19 20.83
CA PRO A 45 9.05 0.14 20.72
C PRO A 45 9.15 -0.84 21.90
N SER A 46 8.02 -1.40 22.32
CA SER A 46 8.02 -2.50 23.29
C SER A 46 8.62 -3.77 22.67
N ALA A 47 9.05 -4.73 23.48
CA ALA A 47 9.65 -5.98 22.98
C ALA A 47 8.77 -6.70 21.92
N ILE A 48 7.45 -6.69 22.10
CA ILE A 48 6.49 -7.27 21.15
C ILE A 48 6.53 -6.52 19.81
N VAL A 49 6.54 -5.18 19.85
CA VAL A 49 6.58 -4.35 18.65
C VAL A 49 7.94 -4.43 17.97
N THR A 50 9.04 -4.52 18.72
CA THR A 50 10.38 -4.76 18.19
C THR A 50 10.43 -6.07 17.40
N ALA A 51 9.89 -7.16 17.96
CA ALA A 51 9.83 -8.44 17.26
C ALA A 51 9.01 -8.36 15.95
N ALA A 52 7.89 -7.62 15.96
CA ALA A 52 7.08 -7.41 14.75
C ALA A 52 7.81 -6.55 13.70
N ILE A 53 8.58 -5.55 14.15
CA ILE A 53 9.45 -4.75 13.28
C ILE A 53 10.55 -5.63 12.66
N ASP A 54 11.20 -6.46 13.46
CA ASP A 54 12.27 -7.35 12.99
C ASP A 54 11.75 -8.37 11.96
N ASP A 55 10.57 -8.95 12.20
CA ASP A 55 9.89 -9.83 11.23
C ASP A 55 9.53 -9.07 9.94
N PHE A 56 8.99 -7.85 10.05
CA PHE A 56 8.72 -7.00 8.91
C PHE A 56 10.00 -6.74 8.09
N LEU A 57 11.09 -6.32 8.73
CA LEU A 57 12.37 -6.00 8.09
C LEU A 57 13.03 -7.23 7.45
N SER A 58 12.88 -8.41 8.05
CA SER A 58 13.54 -9.65 7.59
C SER A 58 12.85 -10.31 6.39
N LYS A 59 11.55 -10.04 6.17
CA LYS A 59 10.81 -10.60 5.03
C LYS A 59 11.25 -9.97 3.71
N ASN A 60 11.88 -10.78 2.85
CA ASN A 60 12.21 -10.38 1.48
C ASN A 60 10.94 -10.33 0.61
N ILE A 61 10.72 -9.20 -0.07
CA ILE A 61 9.56 -8.96 -0.95
C ILE A 61 9.73 -9.66 -2.31
N SER A 62 10.20 -10.91 -2.32
CA SER A 62 10.10 -11.76 -3.53
C SER A 62 8.69 -12.36 -3.67
N ASP A 63 7.94 -12.42 -2.58
CA ASP A 63 6.55 -12.85 -2.57
C ASP A 63 5.64 -11.64 -2.74
N ASN A 64 5.33 -11.35 -4.01
CA ASN A 64 4.25 -10.48 -4.44
C ASN A 64 2.87 -11.13 -4.16
N SER A 65 2.68 -11.74 -2.98
CA SER A 65 1.41 -12.30 -2.55
C SER A 65 0.62 -11.23 -1.81
N GLY A 66 0.05 -10.32 -2.61
CA GLY A 66 -1.33 -9.84 -2.45
C GLY A 66 -1.84 -9.60 -1.03
N VAL A 67 -1.09 -8.91 -0.16
CA VAL A 67 -1.68 -8.41 1.08
C VAL A 67 -2.46 -7.14 0.76
N ILE A 68 -3.63 -7.34 0.15
CA ILE A 68 -4.75 -6.41 0.25
C ILE A 68 -5.14 -6.42 1.74
N VAL A 69 -4.61 -5.47 2.51
CA VAL A 69 -5.12 -5.23 3.86
C VAL A 69 -6.47 -4.52 3.69
N ASN A 70 -7.53 -5.30 3.59
CA ASN A 70 -8.90 -4.81 3.62
C ASN A 70 -9.19 -4.22 5.01
N GLY A 71 -9.64 -2.96 5.02
CA GLY A 71 -10.38 -2.37 6.14
C GLY A 71 -9.73 -1.12 6.72
N HIS A 72 -10.26 0.04 6.29
CA HIS A 72 -10.07 1.39 6.83
C HIS A 72 -9.05 2.28 6.09
N ASN A 73 -9.60 3.06 5.16
CA ASN A 73 -9.08 4.30 4.57
C ASN A 73 -7.83 4.19 3.70
N ALA A 74 -8.02 3.62 2.49
CA ALA A 74 -7.20 3.95 1.33
C ALA A 74 -7.48 5.41 0.90
N HIS A 75 -6.97 6.38 1.64
CA HIS A 75 -6.68 7.68 1.04
C HIS A 75 -5.41 7.47 0.22
N ILE A 76 -5.59 7.05 -1.04
CA ILE A 76 -4.52 7.16 -2.02
C ILE A 76 -4.34 8.66 -2.21
N ASP A 77 -3.27 9.23 -1.66
CA ASP A 77 -2.88 10.60 -2.01
C ASP A 77 -2.49 10.60 -3.49
N ILE A 78 -3.46 10.94 -4.34
CA ILE A 78 -3.37 11.01 -5.80
C ILE A 78 -2.34 12.09 -6.24
N HIS A 79 -1.77 12.85 -5.30
CA HIS A 79 -0.78 13.91 -5.55
C HIS A 79 0.70 13.50 -5.41
N GLN A 80 1.03 12.23 -5.17
CA GLN A 80 2.43 11.73 -5.30
C GLN A 80 2.63 10.67 -6.39
N ALA A 81 1.62 10.40 -7.21
CA ALA A 81 1.70 9.44 -8.32
C ALA A 81 2.50 9.93 -9.55
N ALA A 82 3.26 11.02 -9.44
CA ALA A 82 3.93 11.64 -10.59
C ALA A 82 5.33 11.09 -10.92
N THR A 83 5.88 10.11 -10.17
CA THR A 83 7.22 9.57 -10.46
C THR A 83 7.37 8.08 -10.17
N VAL A 84 6.38 7.26 -10.54
CA VAL A 84 6.56 5.81 -10.55
C VAL A 84 6.48 5.34 -11.99
N GLU A 85 7.63 4.97 -12.53
CA GLU A 85 7.80 4.37 -13.86
C GLU A 85 6.85 3.18 -14.03
N GLU A 86 6.27 3.08 -15.23
CA GLU A 86 5.15 2.24 -15.66
C GLU A 86 5.36 0.71 -15.55
N GLU A 87 6.37 0.21 -14.85
CA GLU A 87 6.72 -1.21 -14.91
C GLU A 87 6.01 -2.07 -13.85
N ASN A 88 5.29 -3.08 -14.38
CA ASN A 88 4.77 -4.28 -13.72
C ASN A 88 3.41 -4.23 -13.00
N LEU A 89 2.36 -3.82 -13.73
CA LEU A 89 1.03 -4.42 -13.52
C LEU A 89 0.87 -5.57 -14.53
N GLY A 90 1.01 -6.81 -14.07
CA GLY A 90 1.03 -8.03 -14.90
C GLY A 90 -0.29 -8.34 -15.61
N TYR A 91 -0.60 -7.60 -16.68
CA TYR A 91 -1.64 -7.95 -17.65
C TYR A 91 -0.97 -8.16 -19.00
N ALA A 92 -0.68 -9.42 -19.36
CA ALA A 92 -0.09 -9.78 -20.65
C ALA A 92 -1.11 -9.71 -21.82
N ASP A 93 -2.37 -9.32 -21.56
CA ASP A 93 -3.41 -9.14 -22.57
C ASP A 93 -3.44 -7.69 -23.09
N PRO A 94 -3.12 -7.45 -24.38
CA PRO A 94 -3.17 -6.12 -24.99
C PRO A 94 -4.54 -5.44 -24.89
N VAL A 95 -5.63 -6.23 -24.87
CA VAL A 95 -6.99 -5.70 -24.74
C VAL A 95 -7.21 -5.14 -23.33
N ALA A 96 -6.80 -5.88 -22.30
CA ALA A 96 -6.86 -5.42 -20.92
C ALA A 96 -5.99 -4.17 -20.70
N GLN A 97 -4.80 -4.12 -21.32
CA GLN A 97 -3.93 -2.93 -21.25
C GLN A 97 -4.56 -1.70 -21.91
N SER A 98 -5.18 -1.86 -23.08
CA SER A 98 -5.90 -0.76 -23.76
C SER A 98 -7.06 -0.27 -22.90
N PHE A 99 -7.85 -1.20 -22.36
CA PHE A 99 -8.97 -0.87 -21.48
C PHE A 99 -8.51 -0.11 -20.24
N LEU A 100 -7.43 -0.55 -19.58
CA LEU A 100 -6.88 0.12 -18.39
C LEU A 100 -6.42 1.56 -18.70
N LYS A 101 -5.76 1.77 -19.85
CA LYS A 101 -5.35 3.11 -20.28
C LYS A 101 -6.54 4.04 -20.46
N ASP A 102 -7.61 3.55 -21.08
CA ASP A 102 -8.83 4.34 -21.27
C ASP A 102 -9.58 4.54 -19.95
N TRP A 103 -9.63 3.51 -19.10
CA TRP A 103 -10.23 3.56 -17.76
C TRP A 103 -9.57 4.62 -16.87
N LEU A 104 -8.24 4.71 -16.88
CA LEU A 104 -7.50 5.68 -16.07
C LEU A 104 -7.75 7.13 -16.50
N ARG A 105 -8.18 7.37 -17.75
CA ARG A 105 -8.54 8.70 -18.27
C ARG A 105 -9.94 9.15 -17.85
N LEU A 106 -10.76 8.26 -17.32
CA LEU A 106 -12.13 8.58 -16.90
C LEU A 106 -12.16 9.34 -15.57
N THR A 107 -13.16 10.21 -15.44
CA THR A 107 -13.52 10.81 -14.14
C THR A 107 -14.07 9.75 -13.19
N ASP A 108 -14.07 10.02 -11.90
CA ASP A 108 -14.61 9.08 -10.90
C ASP A 108 -16.10 8.79 -11.12
N VAL A 109 -16.85 9.80 -11.58
CA VAL A 109 -18.28 9.65 -11.92
C VAL A 109 -18.45 8.71 -13.11
N ASP A 110 -17.61 8.81 -14.13
CA ASP A 110 -17.70 7.96 -15.32
C ASP A 110 -17.25 6.52 -15.02
N LYS A 111 -16.24 6.33 -14.16
CA LYS A 111 -15.88 5.01 -13.65
C LYS A 111 -17.04 4.35 -12.89
N MET A 112 -17.73 5.12 -12.04
CA MET A 112 -18.92 4.61 -11.34
C MET A 112 -20.03 4.21 -12.31
N ARG A 113 -20.27 4.98 -13.37
CA ARG A 113 -21.28 4.65 -14.39
C ARG A 113 -20.96 3.34 -15.10
N VAL A 114 -19.71 3.15 -15.53
CA VAL A 114 -19.29 1.90 -16.17
C VAL A 114 -19.45 0.71 -15.22
N TRP A 115 -19.11 0.88 -13.94
CA TRP A 115 -19.28 -0.17 -12.93
C TRP A 115 -20.76 -0.55 -12.72
N THR A 116 -21.66 0.43 -12.68
CA THR A 116 -23.10 0.20 -12.59
C THR A 116 -23.61 -0.62 -13.77
N LEU A 117 -23.23 -0.26 -15.00
CA LEU A 117 -23.65 -0.96 -16.22
C LEU A 117 -23.13 -2.40 -16.26
N VAL A 118 -21.87 -2.62 -15.85
CA VAL A 118 -21.28 -3.97 -15.78
C VAL A 118 -22.01 -4.82 -14.76
N ARG A 119 -22.32 -4.26 -13.58
CA ARG A 119 -23.07 -4.94 -12.52
C ARG A 119 -24.46 -5.37 -12.99
N GLU A 120 -25.19 -4.48 -13.65
CA GLU A 120 -26.53 -4.77 -14.19
C GLU A 120 -26.48 -5.90 -15.22
N LYS A 121 -25.55 -5.83 -16.19
CA LYS A 121 -25.37 -6.89 -17.20
C LYS A 121 -24.97 -8.25 -16.61
N LEU A 122 -24.26 -8.28 -15.49
CA LEU A 122 -23.89 -9.51 -14.80
C LEU A 122 -25.04 -10.08 -13.97
N ALA A 123 -25.96 -9.24 -13.50
CA ALA A 123 -27.15 -9.67 -12.77
C ALA A 123 -28.27 -10.21 -13.69
N GLU A 124 -28.21 -9.91 -14.99
CA GLU A 124 -29.14 -10.40 -16.02
C GLU A 124 -28.79 -11.81 -16.57
N LYS A 125 -27.73 -12.46 -16.07
CA LYS A 125 -27.32 -13.84 -16.42
C LYS A 125 -27.60 -14.81 -15.29
#